data_AF-A0A917XQ66-F1
#
_entry.id   AF-A0A917XQ66-F1
#
_cell.length_a   1.000
_cell.length_b   1.000
_cell.length_c   1.000
_cell.angle_alpha   90.00
_cell.angle_beta   90.00
_cell.angle_gamma   90.00
#
_symmetry.space_group_name_H-M   'P 1'
#
loop_
_entity.id
_entity.type
_entity.pdbx_description
1 polymer ?
#
loop_
_entity_poly.entity_id
_entity_poly.type
_entity_poly.pdbx_seq_one_letter_code
_entity_poly.pdbx_strand_id
1 'polypeptide(L)'
;MPHVPTDDDVYEVFAQTGTGSALSHVGSLVAPRRDAAWHLAKETYGRRDDLFRLWVVRRGDLIVSSAGDRGLLAAKTRMPHRQPGFPTTRRRDRSAAPDATIAAPAATVATQAAAARERPGGSVSECGDAHGVAGRALDGLWLALADDLFVLGNRLGERIVDYIDLEESLAVGSIGQEALAHAETVLALHGFDGPAADAHFFERPREQWQVSRVIGRLGDWPSTVACGLVIAAAVTVLAEEPAAHEPAIAAVRDEQLVHLDHWRRWARALAAWPETSEEFAQAYAEVTRSAGDLFGAGPRDVPADAPPGPSAAAAELHGRLAALIRDSGGPGSLLPDLPVARAAGNGGSVLADCLAHGRVVREHYAPEVFR
;
A
#
# COMPACT_ATOMS: atom_id res chain seq x y z
N MET A 1 12.66 -9.01 51.71
CA MET A 1 14.04 -8.59 51.39
C MET A 1 13.98 -7.17 50.83
N PRO A 2 14.80 -6.23 51.31
CA PRO A 2 14.91 -4.93 50.65
C PRO A 2 15.41 -5.14 49.22
N HIS A 3 14.69 -4.58 48.26
CA HIS A 3 15.03 -4.67 46.85
C HIS A 3 16.31 -3.88 46.60
N VAL A 4 17.37 -4.54 46.12
CA VAL A 4 18.62 -3.88 45.72
C VAL A 4 18.42 -3.36 44.29
N PRO A 5 18.44 -2.04 44.05
CA PRO A 5 18.24 -1.50 42.71
C PRO A 5 19.32 -1.96 41.73
N THR A 6 18.89 -2.33 40.53
CA THR A 6 19.72 -2.56 39.34
C THR A 6 19.45 -1.46 38.31
N ASP A 7 20.26 -1.35 37.26
CA ASP A 7 20.01 -0.41 36.14
C ASP A 7 18.65 -0.66 35.46
N ASP A 8 18.17 -1.88 35.59
CA ASP A 8 16.89 -2.39 35.14
C ASP A 8 15.70 -1.85 35.96
N ASP A 9 15.96 -1.22 37.09
CA ASP A 9 14.94 -0.61 37.96
C ASP A 9 14.86 0.91 37.79
N VAL A 10 15.62 1.46 36.83
CA VAL A 10 15.62 2.88 36.54
C VAL A 10 14.56 3.21 35.50
N TYR A 11 13.77 4.24 35.80
CA TYR A 11 12.73 4.77 34.93
C TYR A 11 13.02 6.22 34.62
N GLU A 12 12.86 6.60 33.35
CA GLU A 12 12.86 7.98 32.89
C GLU A 12 11.43 8.54 32.93
N VAL A 13 11.31 9.75 33.46
CA VAL A 13 10.04 10.44 33.64
C VAL A 13 9.98 11.64 32.71
N PHE A 14 8.89 11.73 31.98
CA PHE A 14 8.58 12.86 31.11
C PHE A 14 7.25 13.47 31.53
N ALA A 15 7.20 14.79 31.67
CA ALA A 15 6.03 15.52 32.13
C ALA A 15 5.65 16.63 31.15
N GLN A 16 4.36 16.90 31.06
CA GLN A 16 3.79 18.00 30.29
C GLN A 16 2.98 18.85 31.26
N THR A 17 3.35 20.12 31.38
CA THR A 17 2.66 21.10 32.25
C THR A 17 1.72 21.95 31.39
N GLY A 18 0.41 21.78 31.58
CA GLY A 18 -0.62 22.38 30.72
C GLY A 18 -0.79 21.76 29.32
N THR A 19 -1.80 22.20 28.59
CA THR A 19 -2.26 21.58 27.32
C THR A 19 -1.40 21.92 26.09
N GLY A 20 -0.63 23.02 26.14
CA GLY A 20 0.11 23.55 24.99
C GLY A 20 1.63 23.35 25.03
N SER A 21 2.18 22.82 26.13
CA SER A 21 3.63 22.58 26.26
C SER A 21 4.02 21.24 25.66
N ALA A 22 5.29 21.08 25.27
CA ALA A 22 5.80 19.77 24.88
C ALA A 22 6.02 18.89 26.12
N LEU A 23 5.86 17.59 25.95
CA LEU A 23 6.30 16.62 26.95
C LEU A 23 7.83 16.69 27.06
N SER A 24 8.36 16.97 28.24
CA SER A 24 9.80 17.12 28.48
C SER A 24 10.30 16.13 29.51
N HIS A 25 11.56 15.72 29.38
CA HIS A 25 12.21 14.89 30.40
C HIS A 25 12.41 15.71 31.67
N VAL A 26 11.93 15.19 32.81
CA VAL A 26 12.01 15.87 34.11
C VAL A 26 12.94 15.18 35.10
N GLY A 27 13.34 13.94 34.81
CA GLY A 27 14.34 13.21 35.58
C GLY A 27 14.13 11.72 35.56
N SER A 28 14.92 11.03 36.37
CA SER A 28 14.89 9.58 36.52
C SER A 28 14.53 9.18 37.95
N LEU A 29 13.86 8.04 38.12
CA LEU A 29 13.58 7.44 39.43
C LEU A 29 13.91 5.96 39.43
N VAL A 30 14.02 5.40 40.63
CA VAL A 30 14.24 3.97 40.84
C VAL A 30 12.98 3.36 41.43
N ALA A 31 12.47 2.31 40.81
CA ALA A 31 11.30 1.59 41.30
C ALA A 31 11.35 0.10 40.92
N PRO A 32 10.89 -0.80 41.79
CA PRO A 32 10.96 -2.25 41.53
C PRO A 32 9.93 -2.75 40.50
N ARG A 33 8.98 -1.90 40.08
CA ARG A 33 7.89 -2.25 39.15
C ARG A 33 7.23 -0.99 38.58
N ARG A 34 6.58 -1.14 37.41
CA ARG A 34 6.01 -0.06 36.58
C ARG A 34 4.93 0.78 37.29
N ASP A 35 4.05 0.14 38.03
CA ASP A 35 3.00 0.77 38.85
C ASP A 35 3.61 1.66 39.96
N ALA A 36 4.60 1.13 40.68
CA ALA A 36 5.33 1.90 41.70
C ALA A 36 6.10 3.08 41.07
N ALA A 37 6.69 2.87 39.90
CA ALA A 37 7.38 3.91 39.14
C ALA A 37 6.42 5.07 38.79
N TRP A 38 5.21 4.75 38.31
CA TRP A 38 4.22 5.77 37.96
C TRP A 38 3.74 6.58 39.18
N HIS A 39 3.43 5.91 40.29
CA HIS A 39 3.03 6.59 41.52
C HIS A 39 4.16 7.48 42.07
N LEU A 40 5.40 6.97 42.09
CA LEU A 40 6.54 7.75 42.55
C LEU A 40 6.85 8.95 41.64
N ALA A 41 6.69 8.80 40.33
CA ALA A 41 6.82 9.90 39.38
C ALA A 41 5.78 10.99 39.64
N LYS A 42 4.50 10.60 39.81
CA LYS A 42 3.42 11.54 40.11
C LYS A 42 3.68 12.31 41.41
N GLU A 43 4.08 11.61 42.48
CA GLU A 43 4.36 12.24 43.77
C GLU A 43 5.62 13.12 43.78
N THR A 44 6.62 12.77 42.96
CA THR A 44 7.87 13.53 42.87
C THR A 44 7.72 14.76 41.98
N TYR A 45 7.12 14.60 40.81
CA TYR A 45 7.10 15.62 39.75
C TYR A 45 5.74 16.32 39.56
N GLY A 46 4.68 15.85 40.24
CA GLY A 46 3.32 16.40 40.09
C GLY A 46 2.85 17.35 41.18
N ARG A 47 3.72 17.77 42.10
CA ARG A 47 3.31 18.55 43.28
C ARG A 47 3.16 20.05 43.04
N ARG A 48 3.86 20.61 42.06
CA ARG A 48 4.00 22.07 41.89
C ARG A 48 3.33 22.61 40.63
N ASP A 49 3.20 21.78 39.61
CA ASP A 49 2.68 22.17 38.32
C ASP A 49 1.41 21.39 37.99
N ASP A 50 0.50 22.02 37.22
CA ASP A 50 -0.68 21.37 36.69
C ASP A 50 -0.26 20.37 35.59
N LEU A 51 0.04 19.14 36.02
CA LEU A 51 0.42 18.05 35.14
C LEU A 51 -0.74 17.67 34.24
N PHE A 52 -0.59 17.96 32.95
CA PHE A 52 -1.52 17.52 31.91
C PHE A 52 -1.26 16.07 31.48
N ARG A 53 0.02 15.67 31.41
CA ARG A 53 0.42 14.31 31.01
C ARG A 53 1.73 13.89 31.67
N LEU A 54 1.85 12.60 32.01
CA LEU A 54 3.02 11.99 32.63
C LEU A 54 3.34 10.67 31.95
N TRP A 55 4.54 10.53 31.39
CA TRP A 55 5.08 9.28 30.87
C TRP A 55 6.20 8.78 31.76
N VAL A 56 6.20 7.47 32.01
CA VAL A 56 7.22 6.79 32.80
C VAL A 56 7.65 5.56 32.02
N VAL A 57 8.91 5.55 31.60
CA VAL A 57 9.46 4.53 30.69
C VAL A 57 10.66 3.90 31.38
N ARG A 58 10.80 2.58 31.29
CA ARG A 58 11.99 1.90 31.83
C ARG A 58 13.19 2.32 30.99
N ARG A 59 14.33 2.64 31.63
CA ARG A 59 15.53 3.10 30.91
C ARG A 59 16.01 2.06 29.89
N GLY A 60 15.92 0.77 30.22
CA GLY A 60 16.26 -0.32 29.31
C GLY A 60 15.37 -0.44 28.06
N ASP A 61 14.18 0.18 28.08
CA ASP A 61 13.25 0.19 26.93
C ASP A 61 13.55 1.37 25.98
N LEU A 62 14.51 2.25 26.31
CA LEU A 62 14.90 3.39 25.48
C LEU A 62 16.03 3.02 24.51
N ILE A 63 15.86 3.40 23.24
CA ILE A 63 16.96 3.36 22.26
C ILE A 63 17.81 4.61 22.46
N VAL A 64 19.04 4.42 22.97
CA VAL A 64 19.97 5.52 23.27
C VAL A 64 21.12 5.50 22.27
N SER A 65 21.34 6.63 21.60
CA SER A 65 22.45 6.80 20.66
C SER A 65 23.81 6.65 21.34
N SER A 66 24.74 5.98 20.68
CA SER A 66 26.14 5.87 21.09
C SER A 66 26.95 7.09 20.67
N ALA A 67 28.21 7.17 21.15
CA ALA A 67 29.14 8.20 20.69
C ALA A 67 29.42 8.12 19.17
N GLY A 68 29.29 6.94 18.55
CA GLY A 68 29.47 6.73 17.11
C GLY A 68 28.36 7.34 16.26
N ASP A 69 27.15 7.44 16.81
CA ASP A 69 25.98 7.96 16.10
C ASP A 69 25.96 9.49 16.01
N ARG A 70 26.88 10.16 16.71
CA ARG A 70 26.93 11.63 16.79
C ARG A 70 27.03 12.29 15.41
N GLY A 71 27.70 11.65 14.46
CA GLY A 71 27.80 12.13 13.07
C GLY A 71 26.47 12.03 12.30
N LEU A 72 25.67 11.00 12.58
CA LEU A 72 24.33 10.80 12.01
C LEU A 72 23.29 11.74 12.62
N LEU A 73 23.42 12.02 13.93
CA LEU A 73 22.54 12.92 14.67
C LEU A 73 22.83 14.41 14.41
N ALA A 74 24.02 14.75 13.90
CA ALA A 74 24.38 16.11 13.57
C ALA A 74 23.57 16.59 12.36
N ALA A 75 22.49 17.33 12.62
CA ALA A 75 21.64 17.92 11.59
C ALA A 75 22.46 18.78 10.61
N LYS A 76 22.59 18.34 9.35
CA LYS A 76 23.31 19.09 8.31
C LYS A 76 22.53 20.27 7.73
N THR A 77 21.24 20.40 8.06
CA THR A 77 20.43 21.48 7.48
C THR A 77 19.31 21.83 8.45
N ARG A 78 19.38 23.03 9.03
CA ARG A 78 18.31 23.61 9.83
C ARG A 78 17.17 24.00 8.90
N MET A 79 16.44 23.01 8.38
CA MET A 79 15.21 23.25 7.64
C MET A 79 14.08 23.46 8.65
N PRO A 80 13.51 24.68 8.77
CA PRO A 80 12.63 25.07 9.87
C PRO A 80 11.25 24.39 9.90
N HIS A 81 10.96 23.48 8.96
CA HIS A 81 9.65 22.86 8.79
C HIS A 81 9.54 21.42 9.32
N ARG A 82 10.60 20.83 9.87
CA ARG A 82 10.52 19.54 10.58
C ARG A 82 10.54 19.75 12.10
N GLN A 83 9.42 20.23 12.62
CA GLN A 83 9.04 19.92 14.00
C GLN A 83 8.08 18.73 13.90
N PRO A 84 8.37 17.57 14.51
CA PRO A 84 7.36 16.54 14.72
C PRO A 84 6.33 17.12 15.69
N GLY A 85 5.38 17.88 15.15
CA GLY A 85 4.22 18.30 15.90
C GLY A 85 3.37 17.07 16.12
N PHE A 86 3.24 16.64 17.38
CA PHE A 86 2.04 15.90 17.77
C PHE A 86 0.83 16.63 17.17
N PRO A 87 -0.12 15.94 16.52
CA PRO A 87 -1.20 16.57 15.77
C PRO A 87 -2.15 17.28 16.76
N THR A 88 -1.83 18.53 17.11
CA THR A 88 -2.51 19.24 18.20
C THR A 88 -3.23 20.50 17.76
N THR A 89 -3.11 20.94 16.50
CA THR A 89 -3.69 22.26 16.13
C THR A 89 -4.30 22.40 14.74
N ARG A 90 -4.49 21.33 13.96
CA ARG A 90 -5.19 21.43 12.66
C ARG A 90 -6.26 20.38 12.37
N ARG A 91 -6.79 19.69 13.37
CA ARG A 91 -8.17 19.19 13.24
C ARG A 91 -9.07 20.40 13.48
N ARG A 92 -9.44 21.12 12.40
CA ARG A 92 -10.68 21.91 12.44
C ARG A 92 -11.73 20.93 12.93
N ASP A 93 -12.33 21.25 14.07
CA ASP A 93 -13.45 20.51 14.59
C ASP A 93 -14.56 20.58 13.54
N ARG A 94 -14.66 19.51 12.74
CA ARG A 94 -15.60 19.42 11.62
C ARG A 94 -17.04 19.26 12.11
N SER A 95 -17.26 19.23 13.43
CA SER A 95 -18.58 19.25 14.05
C SER A 95 -19.16 20.66 14.26
N ALA A 96 -18.38 21.72 14.01
CA ALA A 96 -18.78 23.11 14.32
C ALA A 96 -18.58 24.13 13.16
N ALA A 97 -18.61 23.70 11.89
CA ALA A 97 -18.55 24.64 10.77
C ALA A 97 -19.96 25.17 10.43
N PRO A 98 -20.20 26.50 10.47
CA PRO A 98 -21.45 27.07 9.96
C PRO A 98 -21.51 26.99 8.44
N ASP A 99 -22.72 26.77 7.91
CA ASP A 99 -23.04 26.92 6.49
C ASP A 99 -22.67 28.33 6.01
N ALA A 100 -21.65 28.45 5.16
CA ALA A 100 -21.31 29.73 4.52
C ALA A 100 -20.57 29.55 3.18
N THR A 101 -21.36 29.57 2.12
CA THR A 101 -21.22 30.30 0.85
C THR A 101 -19.87 30.95 0.47
N ILE A 102 -19.32 30.43 -0.64
CA ILE A 102 -18.66 31.08 -1.81
C ILE A 102 -17.69 32.27 -1.59
N ALA A 103 -16.43 32.09 -1.98
CA ALA A 103 -15.72 32.93 -2.96
C ALA A 103 -14.37 32.30 -3.37
N ALA A 104 -14.17 32.11 -4.68
CA ALA A 104 -12.95 31.55 -5.28
C ALA A 104 -11.97 32.66 -5.71
N PRO A 105 -10.66 32.38 -5.76
CA PRO A 105 -9.76 33.01 -6.73
C PRO A 105 -9.12 32.00 -7.68
N ALA A 106 -8.88 32.51 -8.90
CA ALA A 106 -8.54 31.79 -10.12
C ALA A 106 -7.20 31.06 -10.12
N ALA A 107 -7.18 29.91 -10.80
CA ALA A 107 -6.01 29.10 -11.13
C ALA A 107 -5.56 29.34 -12.57
N THR A 108 -4.26 29.23 -12.80
CA THR A 108 -3.69 29.02 -14.14
C THR A 108 -2.62 27.95 -14.05
N VAL A 109 -2.87 26.75 -14.57
CA VAL A 109 -1.81 25.82 -15.00
C VAL A 109 -2.27 25.10 -16.27
N ALA A 110 -1.35 25.03 -17.22
CA ALA A 110 -1.51 24.57 -18.58
C ALA A 110 -1.56 23.04 -18.69
N THR A 111 -2.48 22.55 -19.52
CA THR A 111 -2.57 21.16 -19.98
C THR A 111 -1.93 21.06 -21.36
N GLN A 112 -0.96 20.17 -21.55
CA GLN A 112 -0.56 19.71 -22.88
C GLN A 112 -1.30 18.39 -23.16
N ALA A 113 -2.32 18.48 -24.02
CA ALA A 113 -3.09 17.34 -24.49
C ALA A 113 -2.35 16.61 -25.63
N ALA A 114 -2.20 15.30 -25.50
CA ALA A 114 -1.77 14.43 -26.59
C ALA A 114 -2.96 14.12 -27.51
N ALA A 115 -2.75 14.29 -28.82
CA ALA A 115 -3.76 14.20 -29.85
C ALA A 115 -4.22 12.76 -30.11
N ALA A 116 -5.54 12.54 -30.05
CA ALA A 116 -6.19 11.33 -30.51
C ALA A 116 -6.01 11.13 -32.02
N ARG A 117 -5.69 9.90 -32.44
CA ARG A 117 -5.73 9.46 -33.83
C ARG A 117 -6.80 8.38 -33.99
N GLU A 118 -7.80 8.66 -34.81
CA GLU A 118 -8.79 7.69 -35.29
C GLU A 118 -8.13 6.61 -36.15
N ARG A 119 -8.56 5.35 -35.99
CA ARG A 119 -8.25 4.26 -36.94
C ARG A 119 -9.44 4.05 -37.89
N PRO A 120 -9.23 3.87 -39.21
CA PRO A 120 -10.31 3.59 -40.15
C PRO A 120 -10.71 2.11 -40.10
N GLY A 121 -12.01 1.88 -40.30
CA GLY A 121 -12.64 0.56 -40.25
C GLY A 121 -12.07 -0.45 -41.25
N GLY A 122 -11.80 -1.66 -40.75
CA GLY A 122 -11.42 -2.82 -41.52
C GLY A 122 -12.45 -3.94 -41.32
N SER A 123 -12.92 -4.47 -42.44
CA SER A 123 -13.89 -5.56 -42.60
C SER A 123 -13.51 -6.83 -41.84
N VAL A 124 -14.50 -7.42 -41.16
CA VAL A 124 -14.42 -8.70 -40.45
C VAL A 124 -14.18 -9.83 -41.45
N SER A 125 -12.99 -10.43 -41.39
CA SER A 125 -12.65 -11.67 -42.09
C SER A 125 -12.69 -12.80 -41.06
N GLU A 126 -13.69 -13.67 -41.16
CA GLU A 126 -13.86 -14.86 -40.33
C GLU A 126 -12.75 -15.88 -40.62
N CYS A 127 -11.69 -15.86 -39.82
CA CYS A 127 -10.73 -16.95 -39.70
C CYS A 127 -9.98 -16.81 -38.36
N GLY A 128 -10.33 -17.62 -37.34
CA GLY A 128 -9.47 -17.87 -36.18
C GLY A 128 -10.13 -17.89 -34.79
N ASP A 129 -11.07 -18.81 -34.54
CA ASP A 129 -11.75 -18.90 -33.23
C ASP A 129 -10.82 -19.15 -32.03
N ALA A 130 -9.69 -19.85 -32.21
CA ALA A 130 -8.76 -20.14 -31.11
C ALA A 130 -7.89 -18.93 -30.71
N HIS A 131 -7.43 -18.12 -31.67
CA HIS A 131 -6.65 -16.91 -31.39
C HIS A 131 -7.50 -15.83 -30.70
N GLY A 132 -8.77 -15.69 -31.10
CA GLY A 132 -9.70 -14.74 -30.47
C GLY A 132 -10.16 -15.15 -29.06
N VAL A 133 -10.09 -16.44 -28.70
CA VAL A 133 -10.38 -16.91 -27.33
C VAL A 133 -9.18 -16.70 -26.41
N ALA A 134 -7.96 -16.97 -26.88
CA ALA A 134 -6.74 -16.70 -26.12
C ALA A 134 -6.56 -15.20 -25.85
N GLY A 135 -6.80 -14.34 -26.84
CA GLY A 135 -6.79 -12.88 -26.68
C GLY A 135 -7.78 -12.40 -25.61
N ARG A 136 -9.04 -12.86 -25.68
CA ARG A 136 -10.08 -12.51 -24.68
C ARG A 136 -9.73 -12.95 -23.25
N ALA A 137 -9.05 -14.08 -23.09
CA ALA A 137 -8.60 -14.53 -21.78
C ALA A 137 -7.48 -13.64 -21.20
N LEU A 138 -6.55 -13.18 -22.04
CA LEU A 138 -5.51 -12.23 -21.64
C LEU A 138 -6.10 -10.85 -21.30
N ASP A 139 -7.09 -10.39 -22.08
CA ASP A 139 -7.81 -9.14 -21.80
C ASP A 139 -8.49 -9.18 -20.42
N GLY A 140 -9.13 -10.30 -20.10
CA GLY A 140 -9.72 -10.53 -18.78
C GLY A 140 -8.70 -10.45 -17.64
N LEU A 141 -7.52 -11.05 -17.82
CA LEU A 141 -6.43 -10.98 -16.84
C LEU A 141 -5.89 -9.56 -16.66
N TRP A 142 -5.73 -8.80 -17.75
CA TRP A 142 -5.30 -7.40 -17.68
C TRP A 142 -6.30 -6.54 -16.92
N LEU A 143 -7.59 -6.65 -17.22
CA LEU A 143 -8.64 -5.92 -16.51
C LEU A 143 -8.70 -6.30 -15.03
N ALA A 144 -8.50 -7.57 -14.70
CA ALA A 144 -8.47 -8.04 -13.31
C ALA A 144 -7.22 -7.51 -12.55
N LEU A 145 -6.05 -7.45 -13.20
CA LEU A 145 -4.85 -6.84 -12.61
C LEU A 145 -4.94 -5.32 -12.54
N ALA A 146 -5.69 -4.66 -13.43
CA ALA A 146 -5.97 -3.22 -13.31
C ALA A 146 -6.78 -2.93 -12.03
N ASP A 147 -7.75 -3.79 -11.68
CA ASP A 147 -8.47 -3.71 -10.40
C ASP A 147 -7.50 -3.85 -9.21
N ASP A 148 -6.55 -4.79 -9.28
CA ASP A 148 -5.52 -4.99 -8.25
C ASP A 148 -4.60 -3.77 -8.09
N LEU A 149 -4.10 -3.24 -9.21
CA LEU A 149 -3.23 -2.06 -9.27
C LEU A 149 -3.93 -0.81 -8.74
N PHE A 150 -5.21 -0.63 -9.05
CA PHE A 150 -6.00 0.49 -8.55
C PHE A 150 -6.11 0.48 -7.02
N VAL A 151 -6.43 -0.69 -6.43
CA VAL A 151 -6.54 -0.81 -4.98
C VAL A 151 -5.17 -0.71 -4.31
N LEU A 152 -4.13 -1.32 -4.89
CA LEU A 152 -2.76 -1.19 -4.40
C LEU A 152 -2.34 0.27 -4.36
N GLY A 153 -2.53 1.03 -5.45
CA GLY A 153 -2.15 2.43 -5.54
C GLY A 153 -2.80 3.30 -4.47
N ASN A 154 -4.11 3.12 -4.24
CA ASN A 154 -4.83 3.82 -3.17
C ASN A 154 -4.30 3.45 -1.77
N ARG A 155 -4.00 2.17 -1.53
CA ARG A 155 -3.48 1.70 -0.23
C ARG A 155 -2.06 2.18 0.04
N LEU A 156 -1.20 2.23 -0.96
CA LEU A 156 0.12 2.82 -0.86
C LEU A 156 0.04 4.33 -0.57
N GLY A 157 -0.98 5.02 -1.08
CA GLY A 157 -1.25 6.42 -0.76
C GLY A 157 -1.42 6.70 0.74
N GLU A 158 -2.02 5.78 1.50
CA GLU A 158 -2.17 5.88 2.97
C GLU A 158 -0.81 5.87 3.68
N ARG A 159 0.19 5.18 3.10
CA ARG A 159 1.54 5.03 3.65
C ARG A 159 2.46 6.22 3.38
N ILE A 160 2.03 7.19 2.60
CA ILE A 160 2.76 8.45 2.43
C ILE A 160 2.86 9.19 3.78
N VAL A 161 1.83 9.09 4.63
CA VAL A 161 1.78 9.75 5.95
C VAL A 161 2.04 8.79 7.12
N ASP A 162 1.92 7.49 6.89
CA ASP A 162 2.18 6.41 7.84
C ASP A 162 3.37 5.57 7.36
N TYR A 163 4.57 6.18 7.41
CA TYR A 163 5.79 5.64 6.82
C TYR A 163 6.80 5.19 7.88
N ILE A 164 7.65 4.23 7.50
CA ILE A 164 8.75 3.73 8.33
C ILE A 164 9.93 4.70 8.32
N ASP A 165 10.33 5.11 7.12
CA ASP A 165 11.32 6.15 6.89
C ASP A 165 10.92 7.02 5.68
N LEU A 166 11.63 8.14 5.51
CA LEU A 166 11.26 9.14 4.51
C LEU A 166 11.47 8.64 3.09
N GLU A 167 12.57 7.94 2.86
CA GLU A 167 12.93 7.33 1.60
C GLU A 167 11.85 6.34 1.16
N GLU A 168 11.30 5.57 2.11
CA GLU A 168 10.22 4.63 1.86
C GLU A 168 8.89 5.33 1.61
N SER A 169 8.60 6.41 2.34
CA SER A 169 7.43 7.26 2.05
C SER A 169 7.44 7.74 0.60
N LEU A 170 8.60 8.19 0.10
CA LEU A 170 8.77 8.66 -1.27
C LEU A 170 8.67 7.50 -2.28
N ALA A 171 9.32 6.37 -2.00
CA ALA A 171 9.30 5.20 -2.86
C ALA A 171 7.88 4.65 -3.01
N VAL A 172 7.19 4.39 -1.89
CA VAL A 172 5.81 3.89 -1.88
C VAL A 172 4.84 4.88 -2.50
N GLY A 173 5.05 6.19 -2.30
CA GLY A 173 4.31 7.22 -2.99
C GLY A 173 4.43 7.15 -4.51
N SER A 174 5.66 7.01 -5.03
CA SER A 174 5.92 6.84 -6.47
C SER A 174 5.27 5.58 -7.02
N ILE A 175 5.49 4.43 -6.36
CA ILE A 175 4.92 3.14 -6.75
C ILE A 175 3.39 3.22 -6.77
N GLY A 176 2.79 3.90 -5.78
CA GLY A 176 1.35 4.08 -5.70
C GLY A 176 0.79 4.91 -6.85
N GLN A 177 1.47 6.00 -7.23
CA GLN A 177 1.09 6.83 -8.38
C GLN A 177 1.17 6.05 -9.69
N GLU A 178 2.26 5.32 -9.90
CA GLU A 178 2.47 4.50 -11.09
C GLU A 178 1.46 3.35 -11.16
N ALA A 179 1.12 2.71 -10.04
CA ALA A 179 0.07 1.69 -10.00
C ALA A 179 -1.29 2.22 -10.48
N LEU A 180 -1.68 3.43 -10.08
CA LEU A 180 -2.91 4.07 -10.58
C LEU A 180 -2.82 4.38 -12.08
N ALA A 181 -1.69 4.93 -12.53
CA ALA A 181 -1.46 5.23 -13.95
C ALA A 181 -1.46 3.98 -14.83
N HIS A 182 -0.92 2.86 -14.34
CA HIS A 182 -0.96 1.57 -15.02
C HIS A 182 -2.37 1.00 -15.12
N ALA A 183 -3.15 1.10 -14.04
CA ALA A 183 -4.55 0.66 -14.05
C ALA A 183 -5.35 1.44 -15.12
N GLU A 184 -5.15 2.76 -15.21
CA GLU A 184 -5.75 3.61 -16.24
C GLU A 184 -5.25 3.25 -17.66
N THR A 185 -3.93 3.07 -17.82
CA THR A 185 -3.31 2.67 -19.09
C THR A 185 -3.89 1.36 -19.62
N VAL A 186 -4.06 0.37 -18.74
CA VAL A 186 -4.66 -0.91 -19.08
C VAL A 186 -6.10 -0.70 -19.56
N LEU A 187 -6.93 0.06 -18.84
CA LEU A 187 -8.30 0.35 -19.28
C LEU A 187 -8.33 1.06 -20.64
N ALA A 188 -7.46 2.06 -20.86
CA ALA A 188 -7.40 2.78 -22.12
C ALA A 188 -7.08 1.86 -23.31
N LEU A 189 -6.14 0.91 -23.13
CA LEU A 189 -5.81 -0.09 -24.15
C LEU A 189 -6.95 -1.08 -24.42
N HIS A 190 -7.86 -1.26 -23.46
CA HIS A 190 -9.05 -2.08 -23.59
C HIS A 190 -10.30 -1.27 -24.02
N GLY A 191 -10.10 -0.04 -24.52
CA GLY A 191 -11.15 0.76 -25.15
C GLY A 191 -12.00 1.61 -24.21
N PHE A 192 -11.57 1.78 -22.95
CA PHE A 192 -12.22 2.70 -22.03
C PHE A 192 -11.68 4.11 -22.29
N ASP A 193 -12.57 5.06 -22.57
CA ASP A 193 -12.24 6.48 -22.52
C ASP A 193 -12.21 6.97 -21.06
N GLY A 194 -11.82 8.24 -20.84
CA GLY A 194 -11.71 8.83 -19.50
C GLY A 194 -12.98 8.64 -18.65
N PRO A 195 -14.18 9.04 -19.13
CA PRO A 195 -15.42 8.82 -18.41
C PRO A 195 -15.74 7.35 -18.12
N ALA A 196 -15.47 6.44 -19.07
CA ALA A 196 -15.69 5.01 -18.85
C ALA A 196 -14.72 4.42 -17.82
N ALA A 197 -13.45 4.83 -17.84
CA ALA A 197 -12.46 4.41 -16.85
C ALA A 197 -12.83 4.90 -15.45
N ASP A 198 -13.28 6.15 -15.35
CA ASP A 198 -13.81 6.72 -14.13
C ASP A 198 -15.02 5.94 -13.60
N ALA A 199 -16.00 5.64 -14.46
CA ALA A 199 -17.16 4.84 -14.08
C ALA A 199 -16.74 3.43 -13.63
N HIS A 200 -15.74 2.83 -14.28
CA HIS A 200 -15.20 1.51 -13.94
C HIS A 200 -14.59 1.47 -12.53
N PHE A 201 -13.86 2.51 -12.12
CA PHE A 201 -13.21 2.57 -10.81
C PHE A 201 -14.07 3.16 -9.69
N PHE A 202 -14.94 4.14 -9.98
CA PHE A 202 -15.64 4.87 -8.93
C PHE A 202 -17.12 4.50 -8.82
N GLU A 203 -17.76 4.08 -9.91
CA GLU A 203 -19.21 3.88 -9.94
C GLU A 203 -19.60 2.39 -9.91
N ARG A 204 -18.75 1.52 -10.45
CA ARG A 204 -18.97 0.07 -10.50
C ARG A 204 -19.23 -0.54 -9.11
N PRO A 205 -20.34 -1.28 -8.89
CA PRO A 205 -20.63 -1.89 -7.59
C PRO A 205 -19.60 -2.97 -7.24
N ARG A 206 -19.38 -3.18 -5.93
CA ARG A 206 -18.30 -4.06 -5.41
C ARG A 206 -18.38 -5.49 -5.95
N GLU A 207 -19.59 -5.98 -6.25
CA GLU A 207 -19.85 -7.34 -6.74
C GLU A 207 -19.29 -7.55 -8.16
N GLN A 208 -18.95 -6.48 -8.88
CA GLN A 208 -18.38 -6.54 -10.22
C GLN A 208 -16.86 -6.37 -10.23
N TRP A 209 -16.23 -6.14 -9.08
CA TRP A 209 -14.77 -6.07 -8.95
C TRP A 209 -14.16 -7.46 -8.96
N GLN A 210 -13.01 -7.59 -9.63
CA GLN A 210 -12.28 -8.83 -9.76
C GLN A 210 -10.87 -8.70 -9.18
N VAL A 211 -10.75 -8.14 -7.99
CA VAL A 211 -9.46 -8.13 -7.28
C VAL A 211 -9.07 -9.54 -6.82
N SER A 212 -7.77 -9.82 -6.85
CA SER A 212 -7.13 -10.99 -6.28
C SER A 212 -7.31 -11.05 -4.76
N ARG A 213 -7.21 -12.25 -4.19
CA ARG A 213 -7.23 -12.43 -2.72
C ARG A 213 -6.04 -11.77 -2.02
N VAL A 214 -4.97 -11.46 -2.76
CA VAL A 214 -3.80 -10.72 -2.26
C VAL A 214 -4.21 -9.36 -1.70
N ILE A 215 -5.18 -8.68 -2.34
CA ILE A 215 -5.65 -7.36 -1.90
C ILE A 215 -6.16 -7.38 -0.45
N GLY A 216 -6.80 -8.46 -0.02
CA GLY A 216 -7.27 -8.61 1.37
C GLY A 216 -6.16 -8.62 2.42
N ARG A 217 -4.89 -8.65 2.01
CA ARG A 217 -3.71 -8.68 2.89
C ARG A 217 -2.98 -7.33 2.99
N LEU A 218 -3.43 -6.27 2.30
CA LEU A 218 -2.83 -4.93 2.37
C LEU A 218 -3.15 -4.19 3.69
N GLY A 219 -2.82 -4.81 4.83
CA GLY A 219 -3.13 -4.30 6.18
C GLY A 219 -1.90 -3.77 6.91
N ASP A 220 -0.82 -4.56 6.97
CA ASP A 220 0.42 -4.25 7.68
C ASP A 220 1.61 -4.13 6.71
N TRP A 221 2.77 -3.70 7.22
CA TRP A 221 3.96 -3.50 6.39
C TRP A 221 4.52 -4.80 5.78
N PRO A 222 4.76 -5.88 6.55
CA PRO A 222 5.22 -7.16 6.00
C PRO A 222 4.34 -7.68 4.85
N SER A 223 3.02 -7.62 5.04
CA SER A 223 2.07 -8.05 4.02
C SER A 223 2.05 -7.08 2.84
N THR A 224 2.22 -5.78 3.04
CA THR A 224 2.33 -4.78 1.96
C THR A 224 3.52 -5.08 1.05
N VAL A 225 4.69 -5.38 1.63
CA VAL A 225 5.89 -5.77 0.86
C VAL A 225 5.63 -7.04 0.05
N ALA A 226 5.05 -8.06 0.67
CA ALA A 226 4.74 -9.31 -0.03
C ALA A 226 3.68 -9.11 -1.14
N CYS A 227 2.65 -8.29 -0.90
CA CYS A 227 1.60 -7.99 -1.87
C CYS A 227 2.16 -7.21 -3.07
N GLY A 228 2.94 -6.15 -2.81
CA GLY A 228 3.59 -5.37 -3.85
C GLY A 228 4.50 -6.23 -4.73
N LEU A 229 5.25 -7.14 -4.10
CA LEU A 229 6.11 -8.10 -4.81
C LEU A 229 5.31 -9.02 -5.74
N VAL A 230 4.27 -9.69 -5.25
CA VAL A 230 3.52 -10.66 -6.07
C VAL A 230 2.69 -9.99 -7.16
N ILE A 231 2.14 -8.79 -6.90
CA ILE A 231 1.40 -8.01 -7.90
C ILE A 231 2.37 -7.52 -8.99
N ALA A 232 3.52 -6.93 -8.61
CA ALA A 232 4.51 -6.49 -9.58
C ALA A 232 5.02 -7.66 -10.44
N ALA A 233 5.31 -8.81 -9.81
CA ALA A 233 5.71 -10.02 -10.52
C ALA A 233 4.63 -10.50 -11.51
N ALA A 234 3.35 -10.49 -11.12
CA ALA A 234 2.26 -10.91 -12.00
C ALA A 234 2.08 -9.97 -13.20
N VAL A 235 2.13 -8.66 -12.98
CA VAL A 235 2.05 -7.67 -14.06
C VAL A 235 3.25 -7.83 -15.02
N THR A 236 4.47 -7.99 -14.50
CA THR A 236 5.65 -8.24 -15.33
C THR A 236 5.51 -9.50 -16.18
N VAL A 237 5.03 -10.61 -15.60
CA VAL A 237 4.84 -11.88 -16.33
C VAL A 237 3.86 -11.70 -17.49
N LEU A 238 2.74 -11.02 -17.24
CA LEU A 238 1.71 -10.78 -18.26
C LEU A 238 2.19 -9.79 -19.33
N ALA A 239 2.97 -8.77 -18.95
CA ALA A 239 3.53 -7.77 -19.87
C ALA A 239 4.60 -8.33 -20.81
N GLU A 240 5.21 -9.45 -20.44
CA GLU A 240 6.18 -10.18 -21.27
C GLU A 240 5.53 -11.15 -22.25
N GLU A 241 4.19 -11.31 -22.22
CA GLU A 241 3.51 -12.16 -23.19
C GLU A 241 3.66 -11.60 -24.62
N PRO A 242 3.91 -12.45 -25.62
CA PRO A 242 4.03 -12.01 -27.01
C PRO A 242 2.77 -11.34 -27.57
N ALA A 243 1.61 -11.50 -26.95
CA ALA A 243 0.40 -10.77 -27.36
C ALA A 243 0.41 -9.30 -26.91
N ALA A 244 1.30 -8.92 -25.98
CA ALA A 244 1.32 -7.65 -25.30
C ALA A 244 2.27 -6.60 -25.91
N HIS A 245 2.58 -6.69 -27.22
CA HIS A 245 3.55 -5.82 -27.93
C HIS A 245 3.07 -4.36 -28.15
N GLU A 246 2.40 -3.78 -27.17
CA GLU A 246 2.07 -2.35 -27.14
C GLU A 246 3.17 -1.58 -26.40
N PRO A 247 3.66 -0.44 -26.93
CA PRO A 247 4.70 0.35 -26.27
C PRO A 247 4.33 0.77 -24.84
N ALA A 248 3.05 1.00 -24.58
CA ALA A 248 2.53 1.31 -23.25
C ALA A 248 2.68 0.13 -22.28
N ILE A 249 2.43 -1.12 -22.73
CA ILE A 249 2.64 -2.30 -21.89
C ILE A 249 4.13 -2.56 -21.65
N ALA A 250 4.99 -2.28 -22.64
CA ALA A 250 6.43 -2.34 -22.45
C ALA A 250 6.91 -1.33 -21.39
N ALA A 251 6.36 -0.12 -21.38
CA ALA A 251 6.65 0.88 -20.34
C ALA A 251 6.17 0.41 -18.95
N VAL A 252 4.94 -0.09 -18.86
CA VAL A 252 4.38 -0.70 -17.63
C VAL A 252 5.31 -1.80 -17.12
N ARG A 253 5.78 -2.70 -17.99
CA ARG A 253 6.73 -3.77 -17.61
C ARG A 253 8.01 -3.20 -17.01
N ASP A 254 8.62 -2.23 -17.69
CA ASP A 254 9.92 -1.69 -17.30
C ASP A 254 9.82 -0.99 -15.94
N GLU A 255 8.73 -0.28 -15.66
CA GLU A 255 8.42 0.32 -14.35
C GLU A 255 8.13 -0.76 -13.29
N GLN A 256 7.36 -1.81 -13.62
CA GLN A 256 7.10 -2.93 -12.70
C GLN A 256 8.36 -3.73 -12.35
N LEU A 257 9.35 -3.81 -13.23
CA LEU A 257 10.65 -4.42 -12.90
C LEU A 257 11.39 -3.60 -11.84
N VAL A 258 11.34 -2.28 -11.91
CA VAL A 258 11.89 -1.39 -10.87
C VAL A 258 11.16 -1.60 -9.53
N HIS A 259 9.83 -1.70 -9.56
CA HIS A 259 9.03 -2.00 -8.38
C HIS A 259 9.37 -3.36 -7.78
N LEU A 260 9.49 -4.39 -8.62
CA LEU A 260 9.83 -5.74 -8.19
C LEU A 260 11.20 -5.76 -7.49
N ASP A 261 12.18 -5.03 -8.01
CA ASP A 261 13.50 -4.90 -7.38
C ASP A 261 13.44 -4.15 -6.04
N HIS A 262 12.60 -3.12 -5.92
CA HIS A 262 12.33 -2.45 -4.65
C HIS A 262 11.75 -3.41 -3.62
N TRP A 263 10.67 -4.12 -3.98
CA TRP A 263 10.01 -5.07 -3.08
C TRP A 263 10.91 -6.25 -2.71
N ARG A 264 11.73 -6.73 -3.63
CA ARG A 264 12.76 -7.76 -3.36
C ARG A 264 13.77 -7.28 -2.32
N ARG A 265 14.20 -6.03 -2.39
CA ARG A 265 15.13 -5.45 -1.41
C ARG A 265 14.51 -5.47 -0.01
N TRP A 266 13.25 -5.07 0.11
CA TRP A 266 12.52 -5.13 1.38
C TRP A 266 12.27 -6.55 1.86
N ALA A 267 11.87 -7.46 0.98
CA ALA A 267 11.65 -8.86 1.34
C ALA A 267 12.92 -9.49 1.94
N ARG A 268 14.09 -9.21 1.34
CA ARG A 268 15.38 -9.66 1.88
C ARG A 268 15.71 -8.99 3.22
N ALA A 269 15.45 -7.69 3.36
CA ALA A 269 15.70 -6.98 4.62
C ALA A 269 14.86 -7.54 5.76
N LEU A 270 13.55 -7.68 5.56
CA LEU A 270 12.62 -8.20 6.56
C LEU A 270 12.91 -9.67 6.92
N ALA A 271 13.35 -10.48 5.95
CA ALA A 271 13.74 -11.86 6.20
C ALA A 271 15.09 -11.98 6.94
N ALA A 272 15.99 -11.00 6.80
CA ALA A 272 17.32 -11.03 7.40
C ALA A 272 17.36 -10.51 8.85
N TRP A 273 16.43 -9.64 9.23
CA TRP A 273 16.38 -9.08 10.59
C TRP A 273 15.68 -10.03 11.56
N PRO A 274 16.34 -10.41 12.68
CA PRO A 274 15.75 -11.31 13.67
C PRO A 274 14.38 -10.85 14.18
N GLU A 275 14.20 -9.54 14.36
CA GLU A 275 12.99 -8.91 14.90
C GLU A 275 11.78 -9.00 13.96
N THR A 276 12.00 -9.07 12.65
CA THR A 276 10.91 -9.10 11.64
C THR A 276 10.81 -10.42 10.90
N SER A 277 11.82 -11.29 10.99
CA SER A 277 11.93 -12.49 10.16
C SER A 277 10.77 -13.48 10.32
N GLU A 278 10.30 -13.71 11.55
CA GLU A 278 9.19 -14.61 11.84
C GLU A 278 7.85 -14.05 11.32
N GLU A 279 7.55 -12.79 11.66
CA GLU A 279 6.35 -12.10 11.19
C GLU A 279 6.31 -12.02 9.67
N PHE A 280 7.43 -11.67 9.04
CA PHE A 280 7.51 -11.57 7.59
C PHE A 280 7.40 -12.94 6.91
N ALA A 281 7.97 -14.01 7.47
CA ALA A 281 7.78 -15.35 6.94
C ALA A 281 6.32 -15.79 6.97
N GLN A 282 5.60 -15.46 8.04
CA GLN A 282 4.17 -15.70 8.11
C GLN A 282 3.40 -14.88 7.06
N ALA A 283 3.64 -13.57 6.98
CA ALA A 283 2.98 -12.70 6.02
C ALA A 283 3.24 -13.13 4.57
N TYR A 284 4.49 -13.45 4.24
CA TYR A 284 4.90 -13.92 2.92
C TYR A 284 4.22 -15.23 2.53
N ALA A 285 4.16 -16.20 3.44
CA ALA A 285 3.46 -17.47 3.24
C ALA A 285 1.94 -17.25 3.04
N GLU A 286 1.34 -16.32 3.79
CA GLU A 286 -0.07 -15.98 3.67
C GLU A 286 -0.44 -15.27 2.37
N VAL A 287 0.38 -14.32 1.94
CA VAL A 287 0.20 -13.59 0.68
C VAL A 287 0.44 -14.51 -0.51
N THR A 288 1.53 -15.29 -0.53
CA THR A 288 1.82 -16.20 -1.65
C THR A 288 0.76 -17.29 -1.80
N ARG A 289 0.21 -17.81 -0.70
CA ARG A 289 -0.97 -18.70 -0.77
C ARG A 289 -2.16 -18.03 -1.46
N SER A 290 -2.39 -16.75 -1.16
CA SER A 290 -3.50 -15.97 -1.70
C SER A 290 -3.27 -15.60 -3.17
N ALA A 291 -2.01 -15.46 -3.60
CA ALA A 291 -1.59 -15.15 -4.96
C ALA A 291 -1.93 -16.23 -6.00
N GLY A 292 -2.45 -17.38 -5.57
CA GLY A 292 -2.90 -18.45 -6.45
C GLY A 292 -3.96 -18.02 -7.48
N ASP A 293 -4.72 -16.95 -7.23
CA ASP A 293 -5.76 -16.47 -8.15
C ASP A 293 -5.33 -15.31 -9.05
N LEU A 294 -4.04 -14.92 -9.03
CA LEU A 294 -3.53 -13.83 -9.87
C LEU A 294 -3.73 -14.11 -11.37
N PHE A 295 -3.51 -15.36 -11.81
CA PHE A 295 -3.81 -15.82 -13.17
C PHE A 295 -5.00 -16.79 -13.22
N GLY A 296 -5.85 -16.74 -12.20
CA GLY A 296 -7.10 -17.48 -12.17
C GLY A 296 -8.12 -16.90 -13.14
N ALA A 297 -8.81 -17.76 -13.88
CA ALA A 297 -9.94 -17.34 -14.70
C ALA A 297 -11.02 -16.70 -13.80
N GLY A 298 -11.54 -15.54 -14.22
CA GLY A 298 -12.65 -14.88 -13.57
C GLY A 298 -13.99 -15.53 -13.92
N PRO A 299 -15.09 -15.19 -13.22
CA PRO A 299 -16.41 -15.79 -13.44
C PRO A 299 -16.98 -15.54 -14.83
N ARG A 300 -16.46 -14.54 -15.56
CA ARG A 300 -16.89 -14.16 -16.92
C ARG A 300 -15.98 -14.74 -18.01
N ASP A 301 -14.84 -15.32 -17.63
CA ASP A 301 -13.80 -15.77 -18.56
C ASP A 301 -13.90 -17.26 -18.88
N VAL A 302 -14.70 -18.02 -18.11
CA VAL A 302 -14.89 -19.46 -18.30
C VAL A 302 -16.13 -19.71 -19.15
N PRO A 303 -15.99 -20.23 -20.38
CA PRO A 303 -17.11 -20.70 -21.18
C PRO A 303 -17.90 -21.79 -20.44
N ALA A 304 -19.21 -21.84 -20.62
CA ALA A 304 -20.09 -22.80 -19.93
C ALA A 304 -19.69 -24.27 -20.14
N ASP A 305 -19.02 -24.58 -21.26
CA ASP A 305 -18.62 -25.94 -21.66
C ASP A 305 -17.12 -26.23 -21.48
N ALA A 306 -16.36 -25.34 -20.82
CA ALA A 306 -14.93 -25.54 -20.63
C ALA A 306 -14.64 -26.69 -19.64
N PRO A 307 -13.60 -27.53 -19.91
CA PRO A 307 -13.21 -28.58 -18.98
C PRO A 307 -12.80 -27.98 -17.62
N PRO A 308 -13.06 -28.69 -16.51
CA PRO A 308 -12.70 -28.20 -15.18
C PRO A 308 -11.18 -28.12 -15.03
N GLY A 309 -10.68 -26.95 -14.68
CA GLY A 309 -9.25 -26.70 -14.44
C GLY A 309 -8.74 -25.45 -15.15
N PRO A 310 -7.49 -25.05 -14.86
CA PRO A 310 -6.89 -23.88 -15.50
C PRO A 310 -6.55 -24.16 -16.97
N SER A 311 -6.60 -23.12 -17.80
CA SER A 311 -6.12 -23.20 -19.18
C SER A 311 -4.61 -23.42 -19.21
N ALA A 312 -4.08 -24.00 -20.30
CA ALA A 312 -2.64 -24.19 -20.46
C ALA A 312 -1.88 -22.86 -20.38
N ALA A 313 -2.43 -21.79 -20.99
CA ALA A 313 -1.86 -20.44 -20.92
C ALA A 313 -1.84 -19.90 -19.47
N ALA A 314 -2.92 -20.06 -18.71
CA ALA A 314 -2.96 -19.65 -17.31
C ALA A 314 -1.94 -20.43 -16.46
N ALA A 315 -1.80 -21.74 -16.70
CA ALA A 315 -0.80 -22.56 -16.02
C ALA A 315 0.65 -22.15 -16.34
N GLU A 316 0.93 -21.76 -17.59
CA GLU A 316 2.25 -21.27 -18.01
C GLU A 316 2.59 -19.93 -17.35
N LEU A 317 1.67 -18.96 -17.38
CA LEU A 317 1.81 -17.68 -16.68
C LEU A 317 2.04 -17.89 -15.17
N HIS A 318 1.26 -18.78 -14.56
CA HIS A 318 1.38 -19.13 -13.15
C HIS A 318 2.74 -19.77 -12.82
N GLY A 319 3.26 -20.63 -13.71
CA GLY A 319 4.60 -21.20 -13.58
C GLY A 319 5.70 -20.13 -13.62
N ARG A 320 5.59 -19.13 -14.49
CA ARG A 320 6.52 -17.99 -14.57
C ARG A 320 6.46 -17.10 -13.33
N LEU A 321 5.25 -16.83 -12.81
CA LEU A 321 5.08 -16.13 -11.52
C LEU A 321 5.72 -16.90 -10.37
N ALA A 322 5.51 -18.22 -10.31
CA ALA A 322 6.13 -19.06 -9.30
C ALA A 322 7.66 -19.01 -9.34
N ALA A 323 8.25 -18.95 -10.55
CA ALA A 323 9.69 -18.75 -10.72
C ALA A 323 10.14 -17.38 -10.16
N LEU A 324 9.49 -16.28 -10.55
CA LEU A 324 9.85 -14.94 -10.06
C LEU A 324 9.70 -14.79 -8.54
N ILE A 325 8.65 -15.36 -7.94
CA ILE A 325 8.45 -15.34 -6.48
C ILE A 325 9.56 -16.13 -5.78
N ARG A 326 9.97 -17.27 -6.33
CA ARG A 326 11.07 -18.09 -5.79
C ARG A 326 12.40 -17.34 -5.84
N ASP A 327 12.70 -16.70 -6.97
CA ASP A 327 13.93 -15.95 -7.18
C ASP A 327 13.99 -14.64 -6.36
N SER A 328 12.85 -14.20 -5.84
CA SER A 328 12.76 -13.00 -5.00
C SER A 328 13.32 -13.19 -3.59
N GLY A 329 13.59 -14.43 -3.17
CA GLY A 329 14.27 -14.76 -1.92
C GLY A 329 13.42 -14.63 -0.66
N GLY A 330 12.09 -14.52 -0.79
CA GLY A 330 11.19 -14.52 0.36
C GLY A 330 11.06 -15.92 0.99
N PRO A 331 10.98 -16.01 2.33
CA PRO A 331 10.96 -17.29 3.04
C PRO A 331 9.59 -17.95 2.97
N GLY A 332 9.56 -19.29 2.85
CA GLY A 332 8.34 -20.08 3.12
C GLY A 332 7.16 -19.82 2.17
N SER A 333 7.40 -19.55 0.89
CA SER A 333 6.33 -19.41 -0.11
C SER A 333 5.35 -20.58 -0.09
N LEU A 334 4.05 -20.28 -0.08
CA LEU A 334 2.96 -21.26 -0.16
C LEU A 334 2.07 -21.03 -1.39
N LEU A 335 2.66 -20.49 -2.46
CA LEU A 335 1.98 -20.37 -3.74
C LEU A 335 1.50 -21.76 -4.21
N PRO A 336 0.22 -21.93 -4.57
CA PRO A 336 -0.29 -23.19 -5.11
C PRO A 336 0.43 -23.58 -6.42
N ASP A 337 0.52 -24.88 -6.72
CA ASP A 337 1.19 -25.36 -7.95
C ASP A 337 0.43 -24.98 -9.24
N LEU A 338 -0.89 -24.82 -9.13
CA LEU A 338 -1.78 -24.45 -10.24
C LEU A 338 -2.58 -23.21 -9.88
N PRO A 339 -2.94 -22.38 -10.88
CA PRO A 339 -3.76 -21.21 -10.62
C PRO A 339 -5.17 -21.62 -10.18
N VAL A 340 -5.71 -20.83 -9.26
CA VAL A 340 -7.02 -21.01 -8.64
C VAL A 340 -7.98 -19.99 -9.24
N ALA A 341 -9.23 -20.37 -9.49
CA ALA A 341 -10.22 -19.45 -10.03
C ALA A 341 -10.38 -18.19 -9.17
N ARG A 342 -10.46 -17.04 -9.84
CA ARG A 342 -10.67 -15.74 -9.21
C ARG A 342 -12.17 -15.55 -8.97
N ALA A 343 -12.56 -15.08 -7.78
CA ALA A 343 -13.96 -14.82 -7.47
C ALA A 343 -14.24 -13.31 -7.41
N ALA A 344 -15.42 -12.91 -7.88
CA ALA A 344 -15.83 -11.52 -7.85
C ALA A 344 -16.10 -11.05 -6.42
N GLY A 345 -15.79 -9.77 -6.13
CA GLY A 345 -16.03 -9.15 -4.82
C GLY A 345 -15.12 -9.64 -3.69
N ASN A 346 -14.03 -10.36 -3.99
CA ASN A 346 -13.14 -10.98 -3.00
C ASN A 346 -12.18 -10.04 -2.25
N GLY A 347 -12.26 -8.72 -2.48
CA GLY A 347 -11.33 -7.75 -1.89
C GLY A 347 -11.50 -7.48 -0.39
N GLY A 348 -12.50 -8.09 0.25
CA GLY A 348 -12.75 -7.95 1.69
C GLY A 348 -12.98 -6.50 2.14
N SER A 349 -12.61 -6.21 3.39
CA SER A 349 -12.65 -4.84 3.95
C SER A 349 -11.71 -3.90 3.21
N VAL A 350 -10.57 -4.40 2.69
CA VAL A 350 -9.59 -3.56 2.01
C VAL A 350 -10.19 -2.87 0.79
N LEU A 351 -10.87 -3.63 -0.07
CA LEU A 351 -11.61 -3.08 -1.21
C LEU A 351 -12.77 -2.20 -0.75
N ALA A 352 -13.52 -2.63 0.28
CA ALA A 352 -14.65 -1.87 0.78
C ALA A 352 -14.26 -0.45 1.22
N ASP A 353 -13.19 -0.30 2.01
CA ASP A 353 -12.75 1.04 2.45
C ASP A 353 -12.18 1.85 1.29
N CYS A 354 -11.44 1.21 0.36
CA CYS A 354 -10.92 1.89 -0.83
C CYS A 354 -12.06 2.52 -1.65
N LEU A 355 -13.13 1.76 -1.90
CA LEU A 355 -14.31 2.26 -2.61
C LEU A 355 -15.05 3.34 -1.82
N ALA A 356 -15.19 3.17 -0.50
CA ALA A 356 -15.84 4.15 0.35
C ALA A 356 -15.09 5.49 0.34
N HIS A 357 -13.77 5.47 0.52
CA HIS A 357 -12.93 6.66 0.49
C HIS A 357 -12.91 7.32 -0.89
N GLY A 358 -12.67 6.56 -1.96
CA GLY A 358 -12.59 7.08 -3.32
C GLY A 358 -13.89 7.77 -3.76
N ARG A 359 -15.04 7.17 -3.45
CA ARG A 359 -16.36 7.75 -3.77
C ARG A 359 -16.66 9.01 -2.98
N VAL A 360 -16.32 9.03 -1.69
CA VAL A 360 -16.47 10.24 -0.87
C VAL A 360 -15.62 11.39 -1.42
N VAL A 361 -14.37 11.11 -1.82
CA VAL A 361 -13.49 12.11 -2.43
C VAL A 361 -14.09 12.66 -3.73
N ARG A 362 -14.54 11.78 -4.63
CA ARG A 362 -15.18 12.16 -5.90
C ARG A 362 -16.42 13.03 -5.68
N GLU A 363 -17.30 12.62 -4.76
CA GLU A 363 -18.55 13.33 -4.48
C GLU A 363 -18.34 14.70 -3.83
N HIS A 364 -17.40 14.81 -2.88
CA HIS A 364 -17.30 15.99 -2.00
C HIS A 364 -16.19 16.98 -2.38
N TYR A 365 -15.10 16.52 -2.99
CA TYR A 365 -13.92 17.37 -3.21
C TYR A 365 -13.73 17.80 -4.66
N ALA A 366 -14.47 17.22 -5.60
CA ALA A 366 -14.28 17.48 -7.02
C ALA A 366 -15.55 17.51 -7.90
N PRO A 367 -16.73 17.96 -7.40
CA PRO A 367 -17.97 17.93 -8.20
C PRO A 367 -17.96 18.84 -9.44
N GLU A 368 -17.01 19.79 -9.55
CA GLU A 368 -16.82 20.65 -10.72
C GLU A 368 -15.59 20.28 -11.58
N VAL A 369 -14.76 19.33 -11.12
CA VAL A 369 -13.53 18.91 -11.83
C VAL A 369 -13.76 17.66 -12.67
N PHE A 370 -14.70 16.78 -12.27
CA PHE A 370 -15.00 15.51 -12.95
C PHE A 370 -16.36 15.50 -13.67
N ARG A 371 -16.85 16.66 -14.15
CA ARG A 371 -18.10 16.77 -14.93
C ARG A 371 -17.88 16.65 -16.43
#